data_AF-A0A1M6C5E7-F1
#
_entry.id   AF-A0A1M6C5E7-F1
#
_cell.length_a   1.000
_cell.length_b   1.000
_cell.length_c   1.000
_cell.angle_alpha   90.00
_cell.angle_beta   90.00
_cell.angle_gamma   90.00
#
_symmetry.space_group_name_H-M   'P 1'
#
loop_
_entity.id
_entity.type
_entity.pdbx_description
1 polymer ?
#
loop_
_entity_poly.entity_id
_entity_poly.type
_entity_poly.pdbx_seq_one_letter_code
_entity_poly.pdbx_strand_id
1 'polypeptide(L)'
;MASPSPRAPLADRIEELLAPGGPLPIVTAGDPVLRAGAVRYDGQLDPALLARFVEALRVTMHAAPGVGLAAPQVGVGLRIAVIEDPAPVPQEVRAARGRVPQPFRVLVNPAYEPVGSAPAAFFEGCLSVPGYQAVVARHAEVRLTGQDEHGRPLDEVFGGWPARIVQHETDHLDGLLYLDRAELRSLCANQAVLERWAQPTPAAAAQALGFELP
;
A
#
# COMPACT_ATOMS: atom_id res chain seq x y z
N MET A 1 -28.23 -13.54 23.00
CA MET A 1 -27.50 -14.26 21.94
C MET A 1 -28.07 -13.79 20.60
N ALA A 2 -27.45 -12.78 20.01
CA ALA A 2 -27.83 -12.35 18.66
C ALA A 2 -27.24 -13.37 17.68
N SER A 3 -28.09 -14.05 16.93
CA SER A 3 -27.66 -14.89 15.81
C SER A 3 -26.77 -14.07 14.88
N PRO A 4 -25.66 -14.63 14.35
CA PRO A 4 -24.91 -13.95 13.31
C PRO A 4 -25.84 -13.78 12.12
N SER A 5 -26.17 -12.53 11.78
CA SER A 5 -26.81 -12.23 10.50
C SER A 5 -25.95 -12.85 9.40
N PRO A 6 -26.51 -13.63 8.46
CA PRO A 6 -25.74 -14.14 7.34
C PRO A 6 -25.14 -12.92 6.63
N ARG A 7 -23.80 -12.81 6.67
CA ARG A 7 -23.09 -11.69 6.04
C ARG A 7 -23.58 -11.61 4.60
N ALA A 8 -24.08 -10.45 4.19
CA ALA A 8 -24.52 -10.22 2.82
C ALA A 8 -23.42 -10.65 1.84
N PRO A 9 -23.80 -11.16 0.65
CA PRO A 9 -22.86 -11.42 -0.44
C PRO A 9 -21.86 -10.26 -0.61
N LEU A 10 -20.61 -10.60 -0.95
CA LEU A 10 -19.55 -9.60 -1.08
C LEU A 10 -19.92 -8.47 -2.05
N ALA A 11 -20.58 -8.81 -3.16
CA ALA A 11 -21.03 -7.84 -4.15
C ALA A 11 -21.99 -6.80 -3.54
N ASP A 12 -22.98 -7.25 -2.76
CA ASP A 12 -23.96 -6.36 -2.10
C ASP A 12 -23.26 -5.40 -1.13
N ARG A 13 -22.27 -5.89 -0.36
CA ARG A 13 -21.48 -5.05 0.54
C ARG A 13 -20.66 -3.99 -0.21
N ILE A 14 -20.16 -4.32 -1.39
CA ILE A 14 -19.42 -3.35 -2.21
C ILE A 14 -20.39 -2.35 -2.84
N GLU A 15 -21.57 -2.76 -3.27
CA GLU A 15 -22.60 -1.82 -3.74
C GLU A 15 -23.01 -0.83 -2.66
N GLU A 16 -23.25 -1.29 -1.43
CA GLU A 16 -23.51 -0.43 -0.27
C GLU A 16 -22.36 0.54 0.01
N LEU A 17 -21.11 0.05 -0.07
CA LEU A 17 -19.91 0.85 0.11
C LEU A 17 -19.77 1.95 -0.95
N LEU A 18 -20.18 1.67 -2.19
CA LEU A 18 -20.11 2.59 -3.33
C LEU A 18 -21.29 3.57 -3.41
N ALA A 19 -22.43 3.26 -2.79
CA ALA A 19 -23.66 4.04 -2.87
C ALA A 19 -23.51 5.55 -2.55
N PRO A 20 -22.66 5.98 -1.59
CA PRO A 20 -22.47 7.41 -1.31
C PRO A 20 -21.82 8.22 -2.45
N GLY A 21 -21.14 7.58 -3.40
CA GLY A 21 -20.57 8.26 -4.58
C GLY A 21 -19.39 9.19 -4.29
N GLY A 22 -18.32 8.69 -3.67
CA GLY A 22 -17.11 9.47 -3.36
C GLY A 22 -15.99 8.60 -2.78
N PRO A 23 -14.97 9.20 -2.13
CA PRO A 23 -13.93 8.46 -1.42
C PRO A 23 -14.51 7.49 -0.40
N LEU A 24 -13.96 6.29 -0.36
CA LEU A 24 -14.32 5.24 0.58
C LEU A 24 -13.69 5.51 1.95
N PRO A 25 -14.35 5.11 3.05
CA PRO A 25 -13.73 5.16 4.37
C PRO A 25 -12.51 4.24 4.43
N ILE A 26 -11.37 4.79 4.86
CA ILE A 26 -10.16 4.00 5.10
C ILE A 26 -10.19 3.47 6.54
N VAL A 27 -10.11 2.16 6.70
CA VAL A 27 -10.01 1.52 8.01
C VAL A 27 -8.60 1.69 8.57
N THR A 28 -8.51 1.83 9.90
CA THR A 28 -7.24 2.05 10.61
C THR A 28 -6.73 0.77 11.28
N ALA A 29 -5.43 0.75 11.58
CA ALA A 29 -4.78 -0.32 12.31
C ALA A 29 -5.54 -0.60 13.62
N GLY A 30 -5.93 -1.87 13.79
CA GLY A 30 -6.89 -2.30 14.80
C GLY A 30 -8.13 -2.95 14.18
N ASP A 31 -8.49 -2.57 12.94
CA ASP A 31 -9.52 -3.29 12.18
C ASP A 31 -9.02 -4.70 11.78
N PRO A 32 -9.76 -5.78 12.10
CA PRO A 32 -9.36 -7.14 11.77
C PRO A 32 -9.13 -7.40 10.28
N VAL A 33 -9.78 -6.66 9.37
CA VAL A 33 -9.62 -6.86 7.93
C VAL A 33 -8.18 -6.61 7.46
N LEU A 34 -7.46 -5.72 8.14
CA LEU A 34 -6.07 -5.40 7.85
C LEU A 34 -5.09 -6.50 8.29
N ARG A 35 -5.57 -7.53 9.01
CA ARG A 35 -4.76 -8.62 9.58
C ARG A 35 -5.18 -10.01 9.10
N ALA A 36 -6.32 -10.12 8.42
CA ALA A 36 -6.93 -11.42 8.07
C ALA A 36 -6.29 -12.13 6.87
N GLY A 37 -5.49 -11.41 6.06
CA GLY A 37 -5.11 -11.85 4.72
C GLY A 37 -6.30 -11.77 3.75
N ALA A 38 -6.05 -11.24 2.57
CA ALA A 38 -7.08 -11.03 1.56
C ALA A 38 -7.30 -12.31 0.74
N VAL A 39 -8.57 -12.55 0.38
CA VAL A 39 -8.98 -13.67 -0.46
C VAL A 39 -8.61 -13.40 -1.91
N ARG A 40 -8.08 -14.42 -2.59
CA ARG A 40 -7.76 -14.36 -4.01
C ARG A 40 -8.98 -13.88 -4.82
N TYR A 41 -8.76 -12.93 -5.73
CA TYR A 41 -9.78 -12.52 -6.67
C TYR A 41 -9.87 -13.50 -7.84
N ASP A 42 -11.00 -14.19 -7.97
CA ASP A 42 -11.27 -15.17 -9.02
C ASP A 42 -12.60 -14.86 -9.74
N GLY A 43 -12.99 -13.57 -9.80
CA GLY A 43 -14.22 -13.12 -10.45
C GLY A 43 -15.42 -12.98 -9.52
N GLN A 44 -15.20 -12.66 -8.23
CA GLN A 44 -16.28 -12.45 -7.26
C GLN A 44 -17.15 -11.21 -7.57
N LEU A 45 -16.66 -10.30 -8.40
CA LEU A 45 -17.36 -9.11 -8.86
C LEU A 45 -17.57 -9.23 -10.36
N ASP A 46 -18.75 -8.86 -10.84
CA ASP A 46 -18.95 -8.70 -12.27
C ASP A 46 -18.08 -7.54 -12.81
N PRO A 47 -17.83 -7.47 -14.13
CA PRO A 47 -16.96 -6.46 -14.70
C PRO A 47 -17.38 -5.01 -14.42
N ALA A 48 -18.69 -4.73 -14.31
CA ALA A 48 -19.19 -3.38 -14.07
C ALA A 48 -18.96 -2.96 -12.62
N LEU A 49 -19.21 -3.87 -11.66
CA LEU A 49 -18.94 -3.65 -10.25
C LEU A 49 -17.45 -3.55 -9.97
N LEU A 50 -16.62 -4.41 -10.60
CA LEU A 50 -15.16 -4.32 -10.49
C LEU A 50 -14.64 -2.96 -10.96
N ALA A 51 -15.07 -2.48 -12.13
CA ALA A 51 -14.64 -1.19 -12.67
C ALA A 51 -14.99 -0.02 -11.73
N ARG A 52 -16.21 0.00 -11.21
CA ARG A 52 -16.65 1.00 -10.22
C ARG A 52 -15.85 0.93 -8.92
N PHE A 53 -15.55 -0.30 -8.46
CA PHE A 53 -14.77 -0.50 -7.25
C PHE A 53 -13.31 -0.03 -7.41
N VAL A 54 -12.66 -0.37 -8.52
CA VAL A 54 -11.31 0.10 -8.86
C VAL A 54 -11.25 1.63 -8.94
N GLU A 55 -12.23 2.26 -9.58
CA GLU A 55 -12.31 3.72 -9.65
C GLU A 55 -12.48 4.33 -8.26
N ALA A 56 -13.31 3.74 -7.40
CA ALA A 56 -13.47 4.20 -6.02
C ALA A 56 -12.17 4.06 -5.21
N LEU A 57 -11.39 2.99 -5.40
CA LEU A 57 -10.06 2.86 -4.80
C LEU A 57 -9.13 3.97 -5.27
N ARG A 58 -9.11 4.27 -6.57
CA ARG A 58 -8.30 5.36 -7.13
C ARG A 58 -8.68 6.73 -6.55
N VAL A 59 -9.97 7.05 -6.56
CA VAL A 59 -10.50 8.30 -5.99
C VAL A 59 -10.16 8.41 -4.51
N THR A 60 -10.28 7.32 -3.75
CA THR A 60 -9.93 7.26 -2.32
C THR A 60 -8.45 7.51 -2.09
N MET A 61 -7.58 6.85 -2.86
CA MET A 61 -6.14 7.02 -2.81
C MET A 61 -5.74 8.49 -3.06
N HIS A 62 -6.33 9.14 -4.06
CA HIS A 62 -6.06 10.54 -4.39
C HIS A 62 -6.58 11.52 -3.33
N ALA A 63 -7.75 11.23 -2.74
CA ALA A 63 -8.33 12.04 -1.67
C ALA A 63 -7.51 11.98 -0.36
N ALA A 64 -6.80 10.87 -0.13
CA ALA A 64 -5.92 10.64 1.02
C ALA A 64 -4.42 10.85 0.71
N PRO A 65 -4.09 11.75 -0.23
CA PRO A 65 -2.84 11.82 -1.04
C PRO A 65 -1.86 10.63 -0.95
N GLY A 66 -2.35 9.40 -1.14
CA GLY A 66 -1.54 8.19 -1.17
C GLY A 66 -0.92 7.91 -2.55
N VAL A 67 0.04 6.98 -2.59
CA VAL A 67 0.63 6.47 -3.84
C VAL A 67 0.25 5.00 -4.14
N GLY A 68 -0.53 4.42 -3.25
CA GLY A 68 -1.12 3.10 -3.36
C GLY A 68 -2.28 2.96 -2.37
N LEU A 69 -3.18 2.03 -2.67
CA LEU A 69 -4.28 1.64 -1.79
C LEU A 69 -4.71 0.20 -2.08
N ALA A 70 -4.71 -0.63 -1.05
CA ALA A 70 -5.18 -2.01 -1.10
C ALA A 70 -6.66 -2.11 -0.68
N ALA A 71 -7.42 -3.02 -1.31
CA ALA A 71 -8.84 -3.23 -0.99
C ALA A 71 -9.13 -3.51 0.51
N PRO A 72 -8.27 -4.22 1.27
CA PRO A 72 -8.45 -4.37 2.72
C PRO A 72 -8.52 -3.03 3.46
N GLN A 73 -7.83 -1.99 2.98
CA GLN A 73 -7.84 -0.66 3.59
C GLN A 73 -9.19 0.04 3.49
N VAL A 74 -10.09 -0.42 2.61
CA VAL A 74 -11.49 0.06 2.54
C VAL A 74 -12.49 -0.98 3.05
N GLY A 75 -12.02 -1.95 3.85
CA GLY A 75 -12.87 -2.98 4.45
C GLY A 75 -13.21 -4.18 3.55
N VAL A 76 -12.57 -4.28 2.37
CA VAL A 76 -12.84 -5.32 1.39
C VAL A 76 -11.67 -6.30 1.31
N GLY A 77 -11.85 -7.51 1.85
CA GLY A 77 -10.82 -8.55 1.90
C GLY A 77 -10.57 -9.28 0.56
N LEU A 78 -10.42 -8.55 -0.55
CA LEU A 78 -10.04 -9.08 -1.85
C LEU A 78 -8.57 -8.74 -2.17
N ARG A 79 -7.86 -9.63 -2.86
CA ARG A 79 -6.48 -9.41 -3.33
C ARG A 79 -6.44 -8.45 -4.53
N ILE A 80 -6.82 -7.20 -4.31
CA ILE A 80 -6.81 -6.12 -5.29
C ILE A 80 -6.14 -4.91 -4.64
N ALA A 81 -5.20 -4.30 -5.34
CA ALA A 81 -4.62 -3.02 -4.96
C ALA A 81 -4.50 -2.11 -6.18
N VAL A 82 -4.38 -0.80 -5.95
CA VAL A 82 -4.08 0.19 -6.99
C VAL A 82 -2.82 0.95 -6.62
N ILE A 83 -2.04 1.37 -7.61
CA ILE A 83 -0.84 2.19 -7.43
C ILE A 83 -0.81 3.33 -8.45
N GLU A 84 -0.36 4.52 -8.03
CA GLU A 84 -0.09 5.66 -8.90
C GLU A 84 0.80 6.66 -8.15
N ASP A 85 1.88 7.13 -8.77
CA ASP A 85 2.78 8.11 -8.14
C ASP A 85 3.26 9.13 -9.16
N PRO A 86 2.78 10.39 -9.14
CA PRO A 86 3.32 11.43 -10.01
C PRO A 86 4.76 11.84 -9.66
N ALA A 87 5.30 11.36 -8.52
CA ALA A 87 6.63 11.66 -7.98
C ALA A 87 6.95 13.18 -7.87
N PRO A 88 6.08 14.01 -7.25
CA PRO A 88 6.26 15.46 -7.16
C PRO A 88 7.20 15.84 -6.01
N VAL A 89 8.44 15.34 -6.03
CA VAL A 89 9.44 15.60 -4.98
C VAL A 89 10.73 16.20 -5.55
N PRO A 90 11.54 16.90 -4.71
CA PRO A 90 12.82 17.47 -5.14
C PRO A 90 13.74 16.43 -5.78
N GLN A 91 14.58 16.87 -6.71
CA GLN A 91 15.46 15.99 -7.49
C GLN A 91 16.39 15.14 -6.61
N GLU A 92 16.91 15.70 -5.53
CA GLU A 92 17.74 14.97 -4.56
C GLU A 92 17.00 13.82 -3.88
N VAL A 93 15.71 14.00 -3.55
CA VAL A 93 14.85 12.95 -2.98
C VAL A 93 14.54 11.89 -4.04
N ARG A 94 14.28 12.31 -5.29
CA ARG A 94 14.07 11.37 -6.41
C ARG A 94 15.29 10.49 -6.64
N ALA A 95 16.47 11.10 -6.68
CA ALA A 95 17.73 10.39 -6.88
C ALA A 95 18.01 9.42 -5.73
N ALA A 96 17.91 9.87 -4.47
CA ALA A 96 18.19 9.03 -3.31
C ALA A 96 17.25 7.81 -3.21
N ARG A 97 15.97 7.98 -3.59
CA ARG A 97 14.94 6.94 -3.46
C ARG A 97 14.71 6.11 -4.72
N GLY A 98 15.37 6.43 -5.83
CA GLY A 98 14.99 5.91 -7.15
C GLY A 98 13.51 6.16 -7.46
N ARG A 99 12.97 7.33 -7.05
CA ARG A 99 11.55 7.66 -7.19
C ARG A 99 11.27 8.24 -8.57
N VAL A 100 10.64 7.43 -9.40
CA VAL A 100 10.23 7.76 -10.77
C VAL A 100 8.71 7.70 -10.89
N PRO A 101 8.09 8.50 -11.79
CA PRO A 101 6.64 8.50 -11.95
C PRO A 101 6.10 7.11 -12.24
N GLN A 102 5.02 6.75 -11.56
CA GLN A 102 4.26 5.52 -11.77
C GLN A 102 2.87 5.86 -12.30
N PRO A 103 2.52 5.40 -13.52
CA PRO A 103 1.16 5.55 -14.01
C PRO A 103 0.19 4.74 -13.15
N PHE A 104 -1.09 5.07 -13.22
CA PHE A 104 -2.14 4.27 -12.60
C PHE A 104 -2.09 2.81 -13.07
N ARG A 105 -2.06 1.88 -12.13
CA ARG A 105 -2.13 0.44 -12.38
C ARG A 105 -3.04 -0.23 -11.34
N VAL A 106 -3.77 -1.24 -11.79
CA VAL A 106 -4.49 -2.17 -10.91
C VAL A 106 -3.68 -3.44 -10.79
N LEU A 107 -3.48 -3.89 -9.56
CA LEU A 107 -2.75 -5.10 -9.21
C LEU A 107 -3.75 -6.11 -8.65
N VAL A 108 -4.06 -7.13 -9.44
CA VAL A 108 -4.97 -8.23 -9.07
C VAL A 108 -4.13 -9.47 -8.76
N ASN A 109 -4.35 -10.02 -7.57
CA ASN A 109 -3.58 -11.15 -7.03
C ASN A 109 -2.05 -10.97 -7.14
N PRO A 110 -1.49 -9.80 -6.79
CA PRO A 110 -0.06 -9.60 -6.91
C PRO A 110 0.71 -10.49 -5.93
N ALA A 111 1.91 -10.87 -6.36
CA ALA A 111 2.97 -11.44 -5.56
C ALA A 111 4.30 -10.86 -6.04
N TYR A 112 5.27 -10.72 -5.14
CA TYR A 112 6.60 -10.23 -5.51
C TYR A 112 7.70 -11.15 -5.01
N GLU A 113 8.81 -11.19 -5.75
CA GLU A 113 10.06 -11.82 -5.33
C GLU A 113 11.22 -10.82 -5.44
N PRO A 114 12.20 -10.84 -4.52
CA PRO A 114 13.37 -9.98 -4.60
C PRO A 114 14.21 -10.30 -5.83
N VAL A 115 14.74 -9.28 -6.48
CA VAL A 115 15.68 -9.42 -7.59
C VAL A 115 16.99 -8.73 -7.23
N GLY A 116 18.08 -9.49 -7.17
CA GLY A 116 19.42 -8.93 -7.07
C GLY A 116 19.71 -8.11 -5.81
N SER A 117 19.63 -6.78 -5.95
CA SER A 117 20.27 -5.76 -5.10
C SER A 117 19.97 -5.81 -3.59
N ALA A 118 20.88 -5.22 -2.80
CA ALA A 118 20.71 -5.04 -1.36
C ALA A 118 19.45 -4.20 -1.05
N PRO A 119 18.77 -4.46 0.08
CA PRO A 119 17.59 -3.69 0.45
C PRO A 119 17.94 -2.22 0.74
N ALA A 120 16.96 -1.34 0.53
CA ALA A 120 17.05 0.08 0.83
C ALA A 120 16.05 0.47 1.91
N ALA A 121 16.48 1.30 2.86
CA ALA A 121 15.67 1.74 3.99
C ALA A 121 15.26 3.21 3.86
N PHE A 122 13.97 3.50 4.06
CA PHE A 122 13.40 4.84 4.05
C PHE A 122 12.21 4.91 5.01
N PHE A 123 11.86 6.13 5.43
CA PHE A 123 10.59 6.38 6.10
C PHE A 123 9.41 6.02 5.18
N GLU A 124 8.49 5.25 5.73
CA GLU A 124 7.25 4.77 5.12
C GLU A 124 6.08 5.16 6.03
N GLY A 125 4.97 5.57 5.43
CA GLY A 125 3.70 5.80 6.11
C GLY A 125 2.61 4.95 5.48
N CYS A 126 1.45 4.88 6.11
CA CYS A 126 0.30 4.13 5.63
C CYS A 126 -0.98 4.90 5.94
N LEU A 127 -1.92 4.91 5.00
CA LEU A 127 -3.22 5.55 5.20
C LEU A 127 -4.02 4.90 6.34
N SER A 128 -3.79 3.61 6.61
CA SER A 128 -4.37 2.89 7.74
C SER A 128 -3.64 3.14 9.07
N VAL A 129 -2.52 3.86 9.09
CA VAL A 129 -1.79 4.25 10.32
C VAL A 129 -1.57 5.76 10.31
N PRO A 130 -2.65 6.55 10.47
CA PRO A 130 -2.56 8.00 10.31
C PRO A 130 -1.67 8.62 11.39
N GLY A 131 -0.87 9.61 10.98
CA GLY A 131 -0.06 10.43 11.88
C GLY A 131 1.33 9.89 12.21
N TYR A 132 1.69 8.69 11.75
CA TYR A 132 2.97 8.07 12.03
C TYR A 132 3.67 7.53 10.78
N GLN A 133 5.00 7.52 10.84
CA GLN A 133 5.90 6.88 9.90
C GLN A 133 6.99 6.12 10.65
N ALA A 134 7.57 5.12 10.02
CA ALA A 134 8.78 4.47 10.51
C ALA A 134 9.69 4.10 9.34
N VAL A 135 10.97 3.89 9.62
CA VAL A 135 11.93 3.39 8.65
C VAL A 135 11.68 1.90 8.41
N VAL A 136 11.54 1.53 7.14
CA VAL A 136 11.32 0.15 6.70
C VAL A 136 12.35 -0.20 5.65
N ALA A 137 13.07 -1.30 5.85
CA ALA A 137 13.92 -1.90 4.83
C ALA A 137 13.05 -2.66 3.82
N ARG A 138 13.22 -2.36 2.53
CA ARG A 138 12.53 -3.01 1.41
C ARG A 138 13.57 -3.52 0.42
N HIS A 139 13.25 -4.59 -0.29
CA HIS A 139 14.07 -4.99 -1.44
C HIS A 139 14.11 -3.83 -2.42
N ALA A 140 15.32 -3.45 -2.86
CA ALA A 140 15.49 -2.31 -3.76
C ALA A 140 14.92 -2.60 -5.15
N GLU A 141 14.91 -3.88 -5.56
CA GLU A 141 14.28 -4.37 -6.77
C GLU A 141 13.45 -5.63 -6.48
N VAL A 142 12.29 -5.71 -7.12
CA VAL A 142 11.40 -6.87 -7.04
C VAL A 142 10.82 -7.19 -8.41
N ARG A 143 10.62 -8.48 -8.69
CA ARG A 143 9.79 -8.94 -9.78
C ARG A 143 8.36 -9.07 -9.28
N LEU A 144 7.45 -8.29 -9.84
CA LEU A 144 6.03 -8.38 -9.62
C LEU A 144 5.43 -9.42 -10.57
N THR A 145 4.62 -10.32 -10.02
CA THR A 145 3.75 -11.22 -10.78
C THR A 145 2.30 -11.02 -10.36
N GLY A 146 1.36 -11.22 -11.28
CA GLY A 146 -0.07 -11.06 -10.99
C GLY A 146 -0.88 -10.87 -12.26
N GLN A 147 -1.98 -10.15 -12.16
CA GLN A 147 -2.83 -9.76 -13.29
C GLN A 147 -3.29 -8.31 -13.12
N ASP A 148 -3.77 -7.69 -14.20
CA ASP A 148 -4.55 -6.47 -14.13
C ASP A 148 -6.06 -6.75 -13.97
N GLU A 149 -6.87 -5.69 -13.93
CA GLU A 149 -8.34 -5.76 -13.80
C GLU A 149 -9.04 -6.44 -14.98
N HIS A 150 -8.34 -6.61 -16.11
CA HIS A 150 -8.81 -7.29 -17.31
C HIS A 150 -8.31 -8.74 -17.40
N GLY A 151 -7.57 -9.22 -16.40
CA GLY A 151 -6.99 -10.56 -16.37
C GLY A 151 -5.74 -10.73 -17.24
N ARG A 152 -5.14 -9.63 -17.73
CA ARG A 152 -3.88 -9.70 -18.47
C ARG A 152 -2.74 -9.94 -17.48
N PRO A 153 -1.79 -10.84 -17.76
CA PRO A 153 -0.71 -11.16 -16.84
C PRO A 153 0.21 -9.95 -16.64
N LEU A 154 0.62 -9.75 -15.39
CA LEU A 154 1.70 -8.86 -15.00
C LEU A 154 2.92 -9.71 -14.66
N ASP A 155 4.06 -9.40 -15.27
CA ASP A 155 5.37 -10.01 -15.00
C ASP A 155 6.45 -8.96 -15.34
N GLU A 156 6.84 -8.17 -14.35
CA GLU A 156 7.68 -6.99 -14.56
C GLU A 156 8.57 -6.72 -13.35
N VAL A 157 9.76 -6.17 -13.60
CA VAL A 157 10.71 -5.80 -12.54
C VAL A 157 10.53 -4.32 -12.21
N PHE A 158 10.34 -4.04 -10.92
CA PHE A 158 10.34 -2.70 -10.36
C PHE A 158 11.61 -2.48 -9.56
N GLY A 159 12.15 -1.26 -9.63
CA GLY A 159 13.25 -0.80 -8.78
C GLY A 159 12.89 0.46 -8.02
N GLY A 160 13.64 0.77 -6.97
CA GLY A 160 13.54 2.02 -6.22
C GLY A 160 12.20 2.21 -5.49
N TRP A 161 11.68 3.43 -5.50
CA TRP A 161 10.42 3.75 -4.82
C TRP A 161 9.21 2.97 -5.38
N PRO A 162 9.06 2.78 -6.70
CA PRO A 162 8.03 1.89 -7.25
C PRO A 162 8.05 0.48 -6.65
N ALA A 163 9.23 -0.13 -6.50
CA ALA A 163 9.37 -1.45 -5.88
C ALA A 163 8.87 -1.45 -4.43
N ARG A 164 9.11 -0.37 -3.68
CA ARG A 164 8.60 -0.19 -2.32
C ARG A 164 7.08 -0.09 -2.28
N ILE A 165 6.47 0.68 -3.19
CA ILE A 165 5.00 0.79 -3.27
C ILE A 165 4.41 -0.60 -3.53
N VAL A 166 4.92 -1.34 -4.51
CA VAL A 166 4.47 -2.71 -4.82
C VAL A 166 4.56 -3.63 -3.60
N GLN A 167 5.68 -3.61 -2.88
CA GLN A 167 5.84 -4.40 -1.66
C GLN A 167 4.83 -3.99 -0.57
N HIS A 168 4.62 -2.69 -0.35
CA HIS A 168 3.67 -2.17 0.65
C HIS A 168 2.24 -2.59 0.35
N GLU A 169 1.78 -2.38 -0.87
CA GLU A 169 0.41 -2.72 -1.24
C GLU A 169 0.18 -4.22 -1.26
N THR A 170 1.18 -5.01 -1.67
CA THR A 170 1.09 -6.48 -1.64
C THR A 170 1.06 -6.99 -0.20
N ASP A 171 1.86 -6.43 0.71
CA ASP A 171 1.85 -6.76 2.14
C ASP A 171 0.46 -6.57 2.77
N HIS A 172 -0.26 -5.51 2.40
CA HIS A 172 -1.63 -5.30 2.87
C HIS A 172 -2.56 -6.46 2.49
N LEU A 173 -2.35 -7.07 1.32
CA LEU A 173 -3.12 -8.23 0.88
C LEU A 173 -2.76 -9.50 1.65
N ASP A 174 -1.61 -9.53 2.32
CA ASP A 174 -1.17 -10.62 3.20
C ASP A 174 -1.47 -10.35 4.68
N GLY A 175 -2.19 -9.26 4.99
CA GLY A 175 -2.53 -8.88 6.37
C GLY A 175 -1.37 -8.26 7.15
N LEU A 176 -0.37 -7.76 6.43
CA LEU A 176 0.79 -7.08 6.99
C LEU A 176 0.63 -5.57 6.88
N LEU A 177 1.14 -4.87 7.88
CA LEU A 177 1.33 -3.43 7.88
C LEU A 177 2.83 -3.13 7.85
N TYR A 178 3.21 -1.94 7.39
CA TYR A 178 4.62 -1.54 7.40
C TYR A 178 5.28 -1.64 8.79
N LEU A 179 4.48 -1.50 9.86
CA LEU A 179 4.90 -1.65 11.25
C LEU A 179 5.46 -3.05 11.57
N ASP A 180 5.01 -4.09 10.85
CA ASP A 180 5.52 -5.46 11.04
C ASP A 180 6.94 -5.64 10.46
N ARG A 181 7.43 -4.64 9.70
CA ARG A 181 8.76 -4.59 9.10
C ARG A 181 9.56 -3.36 9.53
N ALA A 182 9.04 -2.58 10.47
CA ALA A 182 9.62 -1.30 10.86
C ALA A 182 10.81 -1.48 11.80
N GLU A 183 11.83 -0.63 11.62
CA GLU A 183 12.88 -0.43 12.61
C GLU A 183 12.26 0.18 13.87
N LEU A 184 12.21 -0.57 14.97
CA LEU A 184 11.37 -0.24 16.13
C LEU A 184 11.63 1.16 16.72
N ARG A 185 12.89 1.60 16.75
CA ARG A 185 13.27 2.93 17.29
C ARG A 185 13.04 4.08 16.31
N SER A 186 12.58 3.79 15.10
CA SER A 186 12.35 4.78 14.05
C SER A 186 10.91 5.29 13.98
N LEU A 187 9.98 4.71 14.75
CA LEU A 187 8.58 5.17 14.77
C LEU A 187 8.51 6.63 15.21
N CYS A 188 8.05 7.49 14.31
CA CYS A 188 7.99 8.93 14.49
C CYS A 188 6.61 9.46 14.08
N ALA A 189 6.12 10.46 14.81
CA ALA A 189 4.99 11.24 14.34
C ALA A 189 5.36 12.00 13.06
N ASN A 190 4.41 12.18 12.15
CA ASN A 190 4.63 12.87 10.86
C ASN A 190 5.30 14.24 11.04
N GLN A 191 4.88 14.99 12.06
CA GLN A 191 5.46 16.30 12.37
C GLN A 191 6.96 16.22 12.70
N ALA A 192 7.37 15.21 13.48
CA ALA A 192 8.77 15.01 13.83
C ALA A 192 9.61 14.60 12.61
N VAL A 193 9.04 13.80 11.69
CA VAL A 193 9.72 13.47 10.43
C VAL A 193 9.97 14.74 9.61
N LEU A 194 8.97 15.62 9.48
CA LEU A 194 9.11 16.88 8.74
C LEU A 194 10.14 17.83 9.38
N GLU A 195 10.14 17.95 10.70
CA GLU A 195 11.00 18.91 11.41
C GLU A 195 12.45 18.43 11.57
N ARG A 196 12.66 17.12 11.70
CA ARG A 196 13.96 16.55 12.12
C ARG A 196 14.59 15.64 11.07
N TRP A 197 13.75 14.93 10.33
CA TRP A 197 14.17 13.81 9.47
C TRP A 197 13.81 14.01 7.98
N ALA A 198 13.71 15.27 7.54
CA ALA A 198 13.36 15.62 6.16
C ALA A 198 14.48 15.35 5.14
N GLN A 199 15.63 14.84 5.57
CA GLN A 199 16.73 14.52 4.67
C GLN A 199 16.34 13.37 3.72
N PRO A 200 16.96 13.25 2.53
CA PRO A 200 16.59 12.24 1.55
C PRO A 200 16.68 10.78 2.03
N THR A 201 17.58 10.50 2.99
CA THR A 201 17.84 9.17 3.56
C THR A 201 17.67 9.17 5.09
N PRO A 202 17.39 8.01 5.72
CA PRO A 202 17.18 7.93 7.16
C PRO A 202 18.48 7.91 7.99
N ALA A 203 19.66 8.13 7.40
CA ALA A 203 20.94 7.96 8.08
C ALA A 203 21.08 8.81 9.36
N ALA A 204 20.65 10.08 9.31
CA ALA A 204 20.68 10.96 10.47
C ALA A 204 19.73 10.47 11.59
N ALA A 205 18.55 9.98 11.21
CA ALA A 205 17.59 9.40 12.15
C ALA A 205 18.14 8.11 12.77
N ALA A 206 18.76 7.24 11.98
CA ALA A 206 19.38 5.99 12.44
C ALA A 206 20.46 6.26 13.49
N GLN A 207 21.36 7.20 13.22
CA GLN A 207 22.40 7.61 14.16
C GLN A 207 21.83 8.21 15.44
N ALA A 208 20.88 9.14 15.33
CA ALA A 208 20.35 9.88 16.47
C ALA A 208 19.39 9.06 17.35
N LEU A 209 18.57 8.21 16.72
CA LEU A 209 17.58 7.39 17.39
C LEU A 209 18.10 5.98 17.73
N GLY A 210 19.26 5.59 17.19
CA GLY A 210 19.99 4.38 17.56
C GLY A 210 19.39 3.09 17.00
N PHE A 211 19.17 3.02 15.69
CA PHE A 211 18.81 1.80 14.95
C PHE A 211 19.74 1.60 13.76
N GLU A 212 19.77 0.38 13.22
CA GLU A 212 20.66 0.00 12.11
C GLU A 212 19.96 0.20 10.76
N LEU A 213 20.76 0.43 9.72
CA LEU A 213 20.31 0.40 8.33
C LEU A 213 20.98 -0.79 7.63
N PRO A 214 20.30 -1.42 6.66
CA PRO A 214 20.87 -2.50 5.87
C PRO A 214 22.05 -2.07 5.01
#